data_AF-A0A3Q3WWQ9-F1
#
_entry.id   AF-A0A3Q3WWQ9-F1
#
_cell.length_a   1.000
_cell.length_b   1.000
_cell.length_c   1.000
_cell.angle_alpha   90.00
_cell.angle_beta   90.00
_cell.angle_gamma   90.00
#
_symmetry.space_group_name_H-M   'P 1'
#
loop_
_entity.id
_entity.type
_entity.pdbx_description
1 polymer ?
#
loop_
_entity_poly.entity_id
_entity_poly.type
_entity_poly.pdbx_seq_one_letter_code
_entity_poly.pdbx_strand_id
1 'polypeptide(L)' 'FNPACALCLFIIKKMETLLPTNMTEVKVCDLVPESYKERCDDFVAKYGTEIVEFLLSSAAPHTICTLLHIIPRSG' A
#
# COMPACT_ATOMS: atom_id res chain seq x y z
N PHE A 1 -12.11 -14.08 -3.48
CA PHE A 1 -11.58 -12.84 -4.09
C PHE A 1 -11.75 -11.72 -3.06
N ASN A 2 -10.67 -11.22 -2.44
CA ASN A 2 -10.75 -10.14 -1.45
C ASN A 2 -10.32 -8.83 -2.12
N PRO A 3 -11.23 -7.88 -2.42
CA PRO A 3 -10.91 -6.63 -3.10
C PRO A 3 -9.94 -5.74 -2.30
N ALA A 4 -9.92 -5.85 -0.96
CA ALA A 4 -8.97 -5.13 -0.12
C ALA A 4 -7.53 -5.68 -0.29
N CYS A 5 -7.38 -6.98 -0.57
CA CYS A 5 -6.08 -7.60 -0.83
C CYS A 5 -5.50 -7.13 -2.19
N ALA A 6 -6.33 -7.10 -3.23
CA ALA A 6 -5.89 -6.62 -4.54
C ALA A 6 -5.45 -5.15 -4.50
N LEU A 7 -6.20 -4.32 -3.76
CA LEU A 7 -5.87 -2.90 -3.59
C LEU A 7 -4.57 -2.71 -2.79
N CYS A 8 -4.40 -3.44 -1.68
CA CYS A 8 -3.17 -3.38 -0.88
C CYS A 8 -1.93 -3.77 -1.71
N LEU A 9 -1.99 -4.91 -2.41
CA LEU A 9 -0.87 -5.37 -3.24
C LEU A 9 -0.55 -4.38 -4.37
N PHE A 10 -1.58 -3.77 -4.96
CA PHE A 10 -1.39 -2.77 -6.00
C PHE A 10 -0.69 -1.52 -5.46
N ILE A 11 -1.19 -0.96 -4.35
CA ILE A 11 -0.64 0.25 -3.73
C ILE A 11 0.80 0.01 -3.27
N ILE A 12 1.10 -1.11 -2.60
CA ILE A 12 2.43 -1.39 -2.09
C ILE A 12 3.43 -1.61 -3.22
N LYS A 13 3.05 -2.31 -4.30
CA LYS A 13 3.93 -2.45 -5.47
C LYS A 13 4.22 -1.11 -6.14
N LYS A 14 3.21 -0.23 -6.23
CA LYS A 14 3.43 1.14 -6.74
C LYS A 14 4.38 1.91 -5.84
N MET A 15 4.21 1.80 -4.52
CA MET A 15 5.11 2.37 -3.54
C MET A 15 6.55 1.84 -3.71
N GLU A 16 6.75 0.54 -3.77
CA GLU A 16 8.07 -0.08 -3.98
C GLU A 16 8.80 0.49 -5.22
N THR A 17 8.09 0.72 -6.33
CA THR A 17 8.67 1.30 -7.56
C THR A 17 9.04 2.78 -7.45
N LEU A 18 8.54 3.50 -6.45
CA LEU A 18 8.79 4.93 -6.25
C LEU A 18 9.95 5.20 -5.29
N LEU A 19 10.37 4.22 -4.47
CA LEU A 19 11.58 4.31 -3.66
C LEU A 19 12.83 4.31 -4.57
N PRO A 20 13.86 5.14 -4.27
CA PRO A 20 14.10 5.89 -3.04
C PRO A 20 13.54 7.32 -3.04
N THR A 21 12.68 7.68 -4.01
CA THR A 21 12.15 9.03 -4.13
C THR A 21 11.19 9.30 -2.98
N ASN A 22 11.44 10.37 -2.23
CA ASN A 22 10.65 10.84 -1.10
C ASN A 22 9.14 10.69 -1.37
N MET A 23 8.53 9.62 -0.84
CA MET A 23 7.12 9.34 -1.03
C MET A 23 6.34 10.43 -0.33
N THR A 24 5.78 11.35 -1.09
CA THR A 24 4.65 12.11 -0.59
C THR A 24 3.40 11.28 -0.83
N GLU A 25 2.63 11.04 0.23
CA GLU A 25 1.36 10.29 0.27
C GLU A 25 0.45 10.59 -0.95
N VAL A 26 0.50 11.83 -1.43
CA VAL A 26 -0.27 12.36 -2.56
C VAL A 26 0.08 11.72 -3.91
N LYS A 27 1.34 11.36 -4.16
CA LYS A 27 1.78 10.90 -5.52
C LYS A 27 1.32 9.49 -5.88
N VAL A 28 1.08 8.64 -4.88
CA VAL A 28 0.65 7.25 -5.11
C VAL A 28 -0.80 7.19 -5.57
N CYS A 29 -1.65 8.03 -4.98
CA CYS A 29 -3.08 8.03 -5.30
C CYS A 29 -3.42 8.78 -6.60
N ASP A 30 -2.48 9.54 -7.15
CA ASP A 30 -2.58 10.06 -8.52
C ASP A 30 -2.30 8.98 -9.60
N LEU A 31 -1.79 7.80 -9.22
CA LEU A 31 -1.52 6.69 -10.14
C LEU A 31 -2.64 5.64 -10.16
N VAL A 32 -3.68 5.79 -9.34
CA VAL A 32 -4.88 4.94 -9.37
C VAL A 32 -5.97 5.60 -10.22
N PRO A 33 -6.92 4.83 -10.80
CA PRO A 33 -8.08 5.41 -11.48
C PRO A 33 -8.88 6.31 -10.53
N GLU A 34 -9.51 7.36 -11.07
CA GLU A 34 -10.25 8.36 -10.28
C GLU A 34 -11.28 7.73 -9.31
N SER A 35 -11.97 6.68 -9.75
CA SER A 35 -12.95 5.94 -8.93
C SER A 35 -12.36 5.27 -7.68
N TYR A 36 -11.03 5.17 -7.57
CA TYR A 36 -10.33 4.59 -6.42
C TYR A 36 -9.55 5.63 -5.62
N LYS A 37 -9.55 6.90 -6.02
CA LYS A 37 -8.71 7.95 -5.44
C LYS A 37 -9.01 8.15 -3.95
N GLU A 38 -10.27 8.38 -3.60
CA GLU A 38 -10.71 8.55 -2.20
C GLU A 38 -10.30 7.35 -1.32
N ARG A 39 -10.53 6.13 -1.81
CA ARG A 39 -10.15 4.91 -1.08
C ARG A 39 -8.64 4.72 -0.97
N CYS A 40 -7.87 5.22 -1.93
CA CYS A 40 -6.41 5.23 -1.87
C CYS A 40 -5.93 6.25 -0.84
N ASP A 41 -6.51 7.45 -0.83
CA ASP A 41 -6.15 8.51 0.11
C ASP A 41 -6.38 8.04 1.56
N ASP A 42 -7.54 7.44 1.85
CA ASP A 42 -7.82 6.82 3.15
C ASP A 42 -6.83 5.72 3.52
N PHE A 43 -6.43 4.90 2.54
CA PHE A 43 -5.50 3.80 2.75
C PHE A 43 -4.09 4.29 3.07
N VAL A 44 -3.60 5.27 2.29
CA VAL A 44 -2.27 5.86 2.46
C VAL A 44 -2.22 6.67 3.74
N ALA A 45 -3.26 7.45 4.06
CA ALA A 45 -3.33 8.20 5.32
C ALA A 45 -3.29 7.27 6.54
N LYS A 46 -3.86 6.07 6.42
CA LYS A 46 -3.91 5.10 7.53
C LYS A 46 -2.64 4.25 7.66
N TYR A 47 -2.03 3.84 6.54
CA TYR A 47 -0.99 2.82 6.53
C TYR A 47 0.31 3.26 5.85
N GLY A 48 0.35 4.42 5.19
CA GLY A 48 1.45 4.86 4.35
C GLY A 48 2.79 4.91 5.07
N THR A 49 2.82 5.47 6.29
CA THR A 49 4.04 5.52 7.12
C THR A 49 4.59 4.13 7.42
N GLU A 50 3.74 3.23 7.90
CA GLU A 50 4.13 1.86 8.27
C GLU A 50 4.58 1.06 7.04
N ILE A 51 3.90 1.23 5.90
CA ILE A 51 4.28 0.63 4.62
C ILE A 51 5.69 1.08 4.20
N VAL A 52 5.99 2.37 4.32
CA VAL A 52 7.32 2.91 3.99
C VAL A 52 8.39 2.29 4.89
N GLU A 53 8.15 2.22 6.20
CA GLU A 53 9.09 1.60 7.15
C GLU A 53 9.35 0.12 6.83
N PHE A 54 8.30 -0.63 6.49
CA PHE A 54 8.44 -2.02 6.09
C PHE A 54 9.18 -2.19 4.75
N LEU A 55 8.92 -1.33 3.78
CA LEU A 55 9.65 -1.34 2.49
C LEU A 55 11.13 -0.98 2.69
N LEU A 56 11.45 0.00 3.55
CA LEU A 56 12.82 0.33 3.93
C LEU A 56 13.51 -0.85 4.64
N SER A 57 12.75 -1.66 5.36
CA SER A 57 13.21 -2.92 5.95
C SER A 57 13.26 -4.10 4.96
N SER A 58 13.06 -3.85 3.66
CA SER A 58 13.05 -4.85 2.58
C SER A 58 11.97 -5.92 2.72
N ALA A 59 10.84 -5.61 3.37
CA ALA A 59 9.71 -6.52 3.47
C ALA A 59 8.97 -6.65 2.13
N ALA A 60 8.62 -7.89 1.75
CA ALA A 60 7.89 -8.15 0.51
C ALA A 60 6.43 -7.64 0.59
N PRO A 61 5.82 -7.16 -0.52
CA PRO A 61 4.48 -6.58 -0.52
C PRO A 61 3.38 -7.45 0.09
N HIS A 62 3.44 -8.77 -0.12
CA HIS A 62 2.48 -9.71 0.48
C HIS A 62 2.61 -9.79 2.01
N THR A 63 3.84 -9.76 2.51
CA THR A 63 4.13 -9.74 3.95
C THR A 63 3.56 -8.48 4.57
N ILE A 64 3.76 -7.32 3.94
CA ILE A 64 3.25 -6.04 4.43
C ILE A 64 1.71 -6.05 4.50
N CYS A 65 1.02 -6.48 3.44
CA CYS A 65 -0.45 -6.60 3.47
C CYS A 65 -0.97 -7.54 4.57
N THR A 66 -0.18 -8.55 4.93
CA THR A 66 -0.51 -9.48 6.03
C THR A 66 -0.27 -8.82 7.39
N LEU A 67 0.83 -8.08 7.56
CA LEU A 67 1.17 -7.36 8.79
C LEU A 67 0.18 -6.25 9.12
N LEU A 68 -0.32 -5.55 8.10
CA LEU A 68 -1.37 -4.53 8.23
C LEU A 68 -2.76 -5.11 8.55
N HIS A 69 -2.88 -6.44 8.69
CA HIS A 69 -4.12 -7.17 8.92
C HIS A 69 -5.22 -6.90 7.86
N ILE A 70 -4.84 -6.43 6.67
CA ILE A 70 -5.77 -6.21 5.55
C ILE A 70 -6.21 -7.56 4.95
N ILE A 71 -5.39 -8.59 5.16
CA ILE A 71 -5.67 -9.98 4.83
C ILE A 71 -5.95 -10.71 6.15
N PRO A 72 -7.01 -11.53 6.28
CA PRO A 72 -7.10 -12.46 7.39
C PRO A 72 -5.86 -13.36 7.36
N ARG A 73 -5.20 -13.57 8.51
CA ARG A 73 -4.22 -14.67 8.62
C ARG A 73 -4.99 -15.95 8.35
N SER A 74 -4.93 -16.43 7.11
CA SER A 74 -5.35 -17.78 6.78
C SER A 74 -4.46 -18.69 7.62
N GLY A 75 -5.03 -19.20 8.71
CA GLY A 75 -4.54 -20.40 9.37
C GLY A 75 -4.82 -21.61 8.50
#